data_AF-A0A2E8D047-F1
#
_entry.id   AF-A0A2E8D047-F1
#
_cell.length_a   1.000
_cell.length_b   1.000
_cell.length_c   1.000
_cell.angle_alpha   90.00
_cell.angle_beta   90.00
_cell.angle_gamma   90.00
#
_symmetry.space_group_name_H-M   'P 1'
#
loop_
_entity.id
_entity.type
_entity.pdbx_description
1 polymer ?
#
loop_
_entity_poly.entity_id
_entity_poly.type
_entity_poly.pdbx_seq_one_letter_code
_entity_poly.pdbx_strand_id
1 'polypeptide(L)'
;MAVKHLLPCGCGESLQVDASQAGSTIPCVCGRELEVPTLRGIRELAEVDVASVSSKTNWSPLQGASFTLGLVLVVVGIGVVAYGYPRLRAAQPYMEIDEHKLYDEILADLTPGELYDAWKEVREFGLNGRGQNEFVMGRKFSARMKTTTIVGLALTVVGGITIVGAMVGAKR
;
A
#
# COMPACT_ATOMS: atom_id res chain seq x y z
N MET A 1 28.68 -15.73 11.47
CA MET A 1 27.83 -16.91 11.22
C MET A 1 28.28 -17.98 12.21
N ALA A 2 27.37 -18.47 13.05
CA ALA A 2 27.68 -19.47 14.07
C ALA A 2 27.72 -20.86 13.41
N VAL A 3 28.90 -21.49 13.40
CA VAL A 3 29.10 -22.85 12.86
C VAL A 3 28.71 -23.84 13.96
N LYS A 4 27.84 -24.79 13.63
CA LYS A 4 27.39 -25.83 14.56
C LYS A 4 28.12 -27.13 14.27
N HIS A 5 28.61 -27.77 15.32
CA HIS A 5 29.36 -29.02 15.26
C HIS A 5 28.55 -30.15 15.92
N LEU A 6 28.69 -31.39 15.47
CA LEU A 6 28.05 -32.55 16.10
C LEU A 6 28.99 -33.23 17.08
N LEU A 7 28.59 -33.28 18.35
CA LEU A 7 29.26 -34.03 19.40
C LEU A 7 28.61 -35.42 19.54
N PRO A 8 29.29 -36.52 19.18
CA PRO A 8 28.75 -37.86 19.33
C PRO A 8 28.70 -38.24 20.81
N CYS A 9 27.55 -38.73 21.27
CA CYS A 9 27.40 -39.30 22.60
C CYS A 9 27.53 -40.83 22.55
N GLY A 10 28.09 -41.44 23.59
CA GLY A 10 28.20 -42.90 23.72
C GLY A 10 26.86 -43.66 23.80
N CYS A 11 25.72 -42.96 23.73
CA CYS A 11 24.40 -43.56 23.55
C CYS A 11 24.00 -43.76 22.07
N GLY A 12 24.83 -43.32 21.12
CA GLY A 12 24.56 -43.38 19.68
C GLY A 12 23.90 -42.14 19.10
N GLU A 13 23.47 -41.19 19.95
CA GLU A 13 22.87 -39.93 19.54
C GLU A 13 23.94 -38.83 19.36
N SER A 14 23.72 -37.90 18.43
CA SER A 14 24.64 -36.77 18.19
C SER A 14 24.01 -35.45 18.60
N LEU A 15 24.75 -34.64 19.36
CA LEU A 15 24.25 -33.38 19.91
C LEU A 15 24.87 -32.21 19.16
N GLN A 16 24.05 -31.24 18.73
CA GLN A 16 24.54 -30.03 18.08
C GLN A 16 25.09 -29.06 19.12
N VAL A 17 26.35 -28.68 18.98
CA VAL A 17 27.06 -27.74 19.85
C VAL A 17 27.66 -26.60 19.05
N ASP A 18 27.71 -25.42 19.65
CA ASP A 18 28.33 -24.22 19.08
C ASP A 18 29.70 -23.96 19.74
N ALA A 19 30.60 -23.24 19.06
CA ALA A 19 31.89 -22.81 19.62
C ALA A 19 31.76 -22.04 20.95
N SER A 20 30.64 -21.33 21.17
CA SER A 20 30.32 -20.65 22.44
C SER A 20 30.09 -21.60 23.62
N GLN A 21 29.83 -22.87 23.36
CA GLN A 21 29.61 -23.91 24.37
C GLN A 21 30.89 -24.73 24.65
N ALA A 22 32.04 -24.33 24.09
CA ALA A 22 33.31 -25.02 24.31
C ALA A 22 33.70 -25.04 25.80
N GLY A 23 34.07 -26.23 26.29
CA GLY A 23 34.43 -26.42 27.70
C GLY A 23 33.27 -26.36 28.68
N SER A 24 32.02 -26.39 28.21
CA SER A 24 30.83 -26.49 29.05
C SER A 24 30.36 -27.94 29.19
N THR A 25 29.62 -28.24 30.25
CA THR A 25 28.96 -29.53 30.44
C THR A 25 27.49 -29.40 30.05
N ILE A 26 27.04 -30.20 29.08
CA ILE A 26 25.66 -30.17 28.59
C ILE A 26 24.98 -31.53 28.80
N PRO A 27 23.71 -31.53 29.24
CA PRO A 27 22.96 -32.77 29.41
C PRO A 27 22.60 -33.35 28.03
N CYS A 28 22.89 -34.63 27.83
CA CYS A 28 22.44 -35.39 26.68
C CYS A 28 21.00 -35.91 26.91
N VAL A 29 20.26 -36.18 25.83
CA VAL A 29 18.91 -36.77 25.86
C VAL A 29 18.88 -38.12 26.59
N CYS A 30 20.00 -38.84 26.63
CA CYS A 30 20.15 -40.07 27.39
C CYS A 30 20.31 -39.86 28.92
N GLY A 31 20.25 -38.62 29.41
CA GLY A 31 20.37 -38.27 30.82
C GLY A 31 21.81 -38.20 31.35
N ARG A 32 22.83 -38.39 30.49
CA ARG A 32 24.25 -38.25 30.87
C ARG A 32 24.73 -36.82 30.64
N GLU A 33 25.58 -36.34 31.53
CA GLU A 33 26.33 -35.10 31.35
C GLU A 33 27.50 -35.34 30.40
N LEU A 34 27.57 -34.57 29.32
CA LEU A 34 28.62 -34.66 28.31
C LEU A 34 29.46 -33.39 28.35
N GLU A 35 30.77 -33.56 28.50
CA GLU A 35 31.72 -32.44 28.45
C GLU A 35 31.99 -32.07 27.00
N VAL A 36 31.70 -30.82 26.66
CA VAL A 36 31.99 -30.28 25.32
C VAL A 36 33.49 -30.04 25.23
N PRO A 37 34.19 -30.60 24.22
CA PRO A 37 35.61 -30.38 24.04
C PRO A 37 35.97 -28.90 23.98
N THR A 38 37.23 -28.59 24.29
CA THR A 38 37.74 -27.21 24.15
C THR A 38 37.59 -26.71 22.71
N LEU A 39 37.70 -25.39 22.50
CA LEU A 39 37.59 -24.77 21.17
C LEU A 39 38.45 -25.45 20.09
N ARG A 40 39.62 -25.98 20.48
CA ARG A 40 40.50 -26.72 19.58
C ARG A 40 39.93 -28.09 19.22
N GLY A 41 39.35 -28.79 20.20
CA GLY A 41 38.67 -30.06 20.00
C GLY A 41 37.43 -29.92 19.12
N ILE A 42 36.61 -28.88 19.31
CA ILE A 42 35.41 -28.62 18.48
C ILE A 42 35.73 -28.52 16.98
N ARG A 43 36.87 -27.93 16.62
CA ARG A 43 37.32 -27.81 15.22
C ARG A 43 37.67 -29.15 14.57
N GLU A 44 37.89 -30.19 15.37
CA GLU A 44 38.18 -31.55 14.87
C GLU A 44 36.90 -32.39 14.71
N LEU A 45 35.74 -31.91 15.20
CA LEU A 45 34.45 -32.58 14.98
C LEU A 45 33.86 -32.23 13.61
N ALA A 46 33.11 -33.19 13.06
CA ALA A 46 32.40 -33.02 11.80
C ALA A 46 31.51 -31.77 11.85
N GLU A 47 31.82 -30.81 10.99
CA GLU A 47 30.99 -29.63 10.78
C GLU A 47 29.64 -30.09 10.22
N VAL A 48 28.56 -29.66 10.87
CA VAL A 48 27.28 -29.66 10.18
C VAL A 48 27.36 -28.48 9.26
N ASP A 49 27.46 -28.74 7.97
CA ASP A 49 27.02 -27.76 6.99
C ASP A 49 25.54 -27.55 7.32
N VAL A 50 25.26 -26.53 8.13
CA VAL A 50 23.92 -26.00 8.33
C VAL A 50 23.62 -25.31 7.02
N ALA A 51 23.54 -26.10 5.94
CA ALA A 51 23.08 -25.73 4.63
C ALA A 51 21.81 -24.98 4.94
N SER A 52 21.94 -23.65 4.82
CA SER A 52 21.06 -22.71 5.47
C SER A 52 19.66 -23.26 5.33
N VAL A 53 19.00 -23.58 6.44
CA VAL A 53 17.54 -23.67 6.42
C VAL A 53 17.07 -22.23 6.26
N SER A 54 17.47 -21.59 5.16
CA SER A 54 16.68 -20.61 4.47
C SER A 54 15.38 -21.34 4.27
N SER A 55 14.41 -21.05 5.14
CA SER A 55 13.03 -21.31 4.84
C SER A 55 12.79 -20.57 3.53
N LYS A 56 13.04 -21.25 2.41
CA LYS A 56 12.63 -20.78 1.10
C LYS A 56 11.13 -20.70 1.25
N THR A 57 10.64 -19.49 1.49
CA THR A 57 9.22 -19.19 1.49
C THR A 57 8.75 -19.71 0.13
N ASN A 58 8.06 -20.85 0.12
CA ASN A 58 7.68 -21.58 -1.09
C ASN A 58 6.56 -20.81 -1.78
N TRP A 59 6.89 -19.65 -2.34
CA TRP A 59 5.97 -18.89 -3.16
C TRP A 59 5.83 -19.63 -4.47
N SER A 60 4.61 -20.05 -4.77
CA SER A 60 4.30 -20.47 -6.13
C SER A 60 4.44 -19.27 -7.07
N PRO A 61 4.87 -19.48 -8.33
CA PRO A 61 4.95 -18.40 -9.31
C PRO A 61 3.61 -17.66 -9.49
N LEU A 62 2.49 -18.36 -9.29
CA LEU A 62 1.15 -17.78 -9.30
C LEU A 62 0.91 -16.81 -8.13
N GLN A 63 1.37 -17.16 -6.92
CA GLN A 63 1.30 -16.27 -5.75
C GLN A 63 2.13 -15.01 -5.95
N GLY A 64 3.36 -15.16 -6.48
CA GLY A 64 4.22 -14.02 -6.83
C GLY A 64 3.55 -13.09 -7.86
N ALA A 65 2.95 -13.65 -8.90
CA ALA A 65 2.23 -12.88 -9.91
C ALA A 65 1.01 -12.15 -9.32
N SER A 66 0.20 -12.83 -8.50
CA SER A 66 -0.99 -12.23 -7.87
C SER A 66 -0.64 -11.11 -6.89
N PHE A 67 0.43 -11.27 -6.11
CA PHE A 67 0.94 -10.22 -5.23
C PHE A 67 1.41 -9.00 -6.01
N THR A 68 2.18 -9.23 -7.08
CA THR A 68 2.70 -8.14 -7.93
C THR A 68 1.56 -7.38 -8.61
N LEU A 69 0.57 -8.11 -9.14
CA LEU A 69 -0.63 -7.50 -9.74
C LEU A 69 -1.39 -6.66 -8.71
N GLY A 70 -1.61 -7.21 -7.52
CA GLY A 70 -2.28 -6.50 -6.44
C GLY A 70 -1.53 -5.24 -6.02
N LEU A 71 -0.20 -5.31 -5.92
CA LEU A 71 0.66 -4.17 -5.59
C LEU A 71 0.55 -3.07 -6.66
N VAL A 72 0.58 -3.43 -7.93
CA VAL A 72 0.40 -2.48 -9.04
C VAL A 72 -0.96 -1.80 -8.96
N LEU A 73 -2.03 -2.56 -8.71
CA LEU A 73 -3.39 -2.00 -8.57
C LEU A 73 -3.48 -1.01 -7.40
N VAL A 74 -2.85 -1.32 -6.26
CA VAL A 74 -2.79 -0.41 -5.10
C VAL A 74 -2.02 0.86 -5.45
N VAL A 75 -0.84 0.75 -6.05
CA VAL A 75 -0.02 1.92 -6.40
C VAL A 75 -0.74 2.82 -7.41
N VAL A 76 -1.32 2.24 -8.45
CA VAL A 76 -2.11 2.98 -9.45
C VAL A 76 -3.33 3.62 -8.80
N GLY A 77 -4.09 2.88 -7.97
CA GLY A 77 -5.26 3.39 -7.28
C GLY A 77 -4.92 4.56 -6.35
N ILE A 78 -3.85 4.46 -5.56
CA ILE A 78 -3.34 5.54 -4.71
C ILE A 78 -2.97 6.75 -5.56
N GLY A 79 -2.25 6.56 -6.67
CA GLY A 79 -1.86 7.64 -7.58
C GLY A 79 -3.08 8.38 -8.16
N VAL A 80 -4.11 7.64 -8.58
CA VAL A 80 -5.37 8.21 -9.08
C VAL A 80 -6.09 9.00 -8.00
N VAL A 81 -6.17 8.47 -6.78
CA VAL A 81 -6.80 9.18 -5.64
C VAL A 81 -6.00 10.43 -5.27
N ALA A 82 -4.67 10.34 -5.15
CA ALA A 82 -3.80 11.47 -4.82
C ALA A 82 -3.88 12.59 -5.86
N TYR A 83 -4.04 12.25 -7.14
CA TYR A 83 -4.22 13.22 -8.22
C TYR A 83 -5.63 13.83 -8.27
N GLY A 84 -6.67 13.00 -8.07
CA GLY A 84 -8.08 13.41 -8.22
C GLY A 84 -8.62 14.15 -6.99
N TYR A 85 -8.25 13.74 -5.79
CA TYR A 85 -8.76 14.28 -4.53
C TYR A 85 -8.57 15.81 -4.36
N PRO A 86 -7.37 16.39 -4.56
CA PRO A 86 -7.20 17.84 -4.42
C PRO A 86 -8.03 18.63 -5.45
N ARG A 87 -8.18 18.10 -6.67
CA ARG A 87 -9.00 18.71 -7.73
C ARG A 87 -10.49 18.64 -7.41
N LEU A 88 -10.93 17.52 -6.86
CA LEU A 88 -12.31 17.37 -6.41
C LEU A 88 -12.63 18.34 -5.28
N ARG A 89 -11.72 18.49 -4.32
CA ARG A 89 -11.86 19.46 -3.22
C ARG A 89 -11.90 20.90 -3.72
N ALA A 90 -11.04 21.26 -4.67
CA ALA A 90 -11.04 22.58 -5.29
C ALA A 90 -12.35 22.88 -6.04
N ALA A 91 -13.04 21.86 -6.55
CA ALA A 91 -14.28 22.00 -7.28
C ALA A 91 -15.56 21.93 -6.41
N GLN A 92 -15.43 21.70 -5.09
CA GLN A 92 -16.59 21.66 -4.18
C GLN A 92 -17.50 22.89 -4.19
N PRO A 93 -17.00 24.14 -4.27
CA PRO A 93 -17.87 25.33 -4.25
C PRO A 93 -18.95 25.29 -5.33
N TYR A 94 -18.62 24.78 -6.52
CA TYR A 94 -19.57 24.67 -7.64
C TYR A 94 -20.65 23.60 -7.46
N MET A 95 -20.58 22.76 -6.43
CA MET A 95 -21.57 21.73 -6.14
C MET A 95 -22.53 22.10 -5.00
N GLU A 96 -22.12 22.98 -4.10
CA GLU A 96 -22.91 23.38 -2.93
C GLU A 96 -23.60 24.73 -3.10
N ILE A 97 -23.06 25.61 -3.95
CA ILE A 97 -23.67 26.91 -4.22
C ILE A 97 -24.93 26.71 -5.06
N ASP A 98 -26.06 27.21 -4.56
CA ASP A 98 -27.27 27.39 -5.33
C ASP A 98 -27.03 28.56 -6.29
N GLU A 99 -26.86 28.23 -7.57
CA GLU A 99 -26.58 29.17 -8.64
C GLU A 99 -27.57 30.34 -8.63
N HIS A 100 -28.86 30.06 -8.41
CA HIS A 100 -29.89 31.10 -8.37
C HIS A 100 -29.68 32.05 -7.21
N LYS A 101 -29.42 31.53 -6.01
CA LYS A 101 -29.18 32.37 -4.83
C LYS A 101 -27.95 33.25 -4.98
N LEU A 102 -26.86 32.72 -5.54
CA LEU A 102 -25.66 33.51 -5.77
C LEU A 102 -25.95 34.66 -6.74
N TYR A 103 -26.64 34.39 -7.85
CA TYR A 103 -27.01 35.43 -8.80
C TYR A 103 -28.02 36.42 -8.20
N ASP A 104 -28.98 35.96 -7.38
CA ASP A 104 -29.92 36.84 -6.68
C ASP A 104 -29.19 37.78 -5.71
N GLU A 105 -28.19 37.29 -4.97
CA GLU A 105 -27.35 38.10 -4.09
C GLU A 105 -26.52 39.13 -4.88
N ILE A 106 -25.90 38.72 -5.99
CA ILE A 106 -25.16 39.64 -6.88
C ILE A 106 -26.08 40.71 -7.45
N LEU A 107 -27.28 40.33 -7.91
CA LEU A 107 -28.24 41.26 -8.50
C LEU A 107 -28.82 42.22 -7.45
N ALA A 108 -28.96 41.80 -6.20
CA ALA A 108 -29.45 42.63 -5.11
C ALA A 108 -28.44 43.72 -4.69
N ASP A 109 -27.15 43.52 -4.90
CA ASP A 109 -26.09 44.47 -4.56
C ASP A 109 -25.86 45.53 -5.66
N LEU A 110 -26.33 45.26 -6.89
CA LEU A 110 -26.19 46.19 -8.02
C LEU A 110 -27.16 47.36 -7.93
N THR A 111 -26.67 48.56 -8.26
CA THR A 111 -27.52 49.74 -8.39
C THR A 111 -28.42 49.64 -9.64
N PRO A 112 -29.54 50.39 -9.69
CA PRO A 112 -30.42 50.39 -10.87
C PRO A 112 -29.70 50.79 -12.18
N GLY A 113 -28.67 51.64 -12.10
CA GLY A 113 -27.85 52.03 -13.26
C GLY A 113 -27.00 50.87 -13.78
N GLU A 114 -26.32 50.16 -12.88
CA GLU A 114 -25.49 49.00 -13.24
C GLU A 114 -26.33 47.83 -13.77
N LEU A 115 -27.52 47.62 -13.20
CA LEU A 115 -28.49 46.64 -13.72
C LEU A 115 -28.93 46.98 -15.15
N TYR A 116 -29.17 48.26 -15.43
CA TYR A 116 -29.53 48.72 -16.76
C TYR A 116 -28.38 48.52 -17.76
N ASP A 117 -27.15 48.82 -17.36
CA ASP A 117 -25.96 48.61 -18.18
C ASP A 117 -25.72 47.12 -18.45
N ALA A 118 -25.84 46.26 -17.43
CA ALA A 118 -25.73 44.81 -17.58
C ALA A 118 -26.81 44.24 -18.54
N TRP A 119 -28.04 44.74 -18.45
CA TRP A 119 -29.10 44.36 -19.39
C TRP A 119 -28.83 44.86 -20.81
N LYS A 120 -28.30 46.07 -20.97
CA LYS A 120 -27.94 46.63 -22.27
C LYS A 120 -26.85 45.78 -22.93
N GLU A 121 -25.86 45.34 -22.17
CA GLU A 121 -24.81 44.42 -22.64
C GLU A 121 -25.43 43.08 -23.12
N VAL A 122 -26.35 42.49 -22.35
CA VAL A 122 -27.06 41.26 -22.75
C VAL A 122 -27.82 41.46 -24.05
N ARG A 123 -28.48 42.62 -24.21
CA ARG A 123 -29.26 42.94 -25.41
C ARG A 123 -28.37 43.14 -26.63
N GLU A 124 -27.24 43.82 -26.48
CA GLU A 124 -26.34 44.20 -27.56
C GLU A 124 -25.51 43.01 -28.07
N PHE A 125 -24.96 42.20 -27.16
CA PHE A 125 -24.13 41.05 -27.51
C PHE A 125 -24.91 39.73 -27.62
N GLY A 126 -26.17 39.73 -27.19
CA GLY A 126 -27.01 38.54 -27.11
C GLY A 126 -26.49 37.52 -26.07
N LEU A 127 -27.13 36.36 -26.00
CA LEU A 127 -26.69 35.26 -25.13
C LEU A 127 -25.59 34.39 -25.77
N ASN A 128 -25.28 34.62 -27.05
CA ASN A 128 -24.50 33.69 -27.88
C ASN A 128 -22.97 33.80 -27.71
N GLY A 129 -22.48 34.72 -26.89
CA GLY A 129 -21.05 34.91 -26.61
C GLY A 129 -20.61 34.51 -25.20
N ARG A 130 -21.54 34.17 -24.31
CA ARG A 130 -21.18 33.71 -22.97
C ARG A 130 -20.67 32.28 -23.10
N GLY A 131 -19.42 32.04 -22.74
CA GLY A 131 -18.86 30.69 -22.65
C GLY A 131 -19.75 29.77 -21.80
N GLN A 132 -19.52 28.46 -21.86
CA GLN A 132 -20.29 27.55 -21.01
C GLN A 132 -20.28 28.05 -19.57
N ASN A 133 -21.46 28.10 -18.96
CA ASN A 133 -21.65 28.54 -17.57
C ASN A 133 -20.63 27.82 -16.65
N GLU A 134 -19.89 28.59 -15.86
CA GLU A 134 -18.83 28.09 -14.98
C GLU A 134 -19.34 27.03 -13.99
N PHE A 135 -20.58 27.15 -13.52
CA PHE A 135 -21.25 26.15 -12.68
C PHE A 135 -21.52 24.86 -13.44
N VAL A 136 -21.89 24.94 -14.72
CA VAL A 136 -22.10 23.74 -15.56
C VAL A 136 -20.77 23.05 -15.85
N MET A 137 -19.72 23.80 -16.18
CA MET A 137 -18.38 23.24 -16.37
C MET A 137 -17.82 22.65 -15.07
N GLY A 138 -17.96 23.36 -13.96
CA GLY A 138 -17.55 22.93 -12.62
C GLY A 138 -18.26 21.66 -12.17
N ARG A 139 -19.58 21.53 -12.41
CA ARG A 139 -20.35 20.31 -12.11
C ARG A 139 -19.90 19.12 -12.97
N LYS A 140 -19.73 19.30 -14.28
CA LYS A 140 -19.25 18.24 -15.18
C LYS A 140 -17.84 17.78 -14.79
N PHE A 141 -16.96 18.73 -14.50
CA PHE A 141 -15.60 18.46 -14.03
C PHE A 141 -15.63 17.69 -12.71
N SER A 142 -16.41 18.15 -11.73
CA SER A 142 -16.56 17.50 -10.43
C SER A 142 -17.12 16.09 -10.55
N ALA A 143 -18.15 15.86 -11.37
CA ALA A 143 -18.73 14.55 -11.59
C ALA A 143 -17.73 13.57 -12.19
N ARG A 144 -16.94 14.03 -13.17
CA ARG A 144 -15.86 13.24 -13.77
C ARG A 144 -14.78 12.92 -12.72
N MET A 145 -14.34 13.92 -11.97
CA MET A 145 -13.31 13.73 -10.93
C MET A 145 -13.78 12.82 -9.80
N LYS A 146 -15.03 12.93 -9.34
CA LYS A 146 -15.65 11.99 -8.38
C LYS A 146 -15.58 10.56 -8.89
N THR A 147 -16.01 10.34 -10.13
CA THR A 147 -16.01 9.00 -10.74
C THR A 147 -14.58 8.45 -10.81
N THR A 148 -13.62 9.27 -11.24
CA THR A 148 -12.20 8.89 -11.29
C THR A 148 -11.64 8.55 -9.90
N THR A 149 -11.94 9.35 -8.87
CA THR A 149 -11.49 9.08 -7.49
C THR A 149 -12.14 7.81 -6.93
N ILE A 150 -13.42 7.56 -7.19
CA ILE A 150 -14.11 6.31 -6.80
C ILE A 150 -13.46 5.10 -7.46
N VAL A 151 -13.17 5.17 -8.75
CA VAL A 151 -12.46 4.09 -9.46
C VAL A 151 -11.08 3.85 -8.86
N GLY A 152 -10.33 4.91 -8.55
CA GLY A 152 -9.04 4.79 -7.87
C GLY A 152 -9.15 4.08 -6.52
N LEU A 153 -10.16 4.41 -5.72
CA LEU A 153 -10.42 3.76 -4.43
C LEU A 153 -10.88 2.30 -4.58
N ALA A 154 -11.66 1.98 -5.60
CA ALA A 154 -12.03 0.60 -5.91
C ALA A 154 -10.80 -0.24 -6.29
N LEU A 155 -9.87 0.32 -7.08
CA LEU A 155 -8.62 -0.34 -7.46
C LEU A 155 -7.73 -0.64 -6.25
N THR A 156 -7.62 0.28 -5.29
CA THR A 156 -6.84 0.03 -4.06
C THR A 156 -7.45 -1.08 -3.21
N VAL A 157 -8.78 -1.12 -3.08
CA VAL A 157 -9.47 -2.18 -2.33
C VAL A 157 -9.28 -3.54 -3.00
N VAL A 158 -9.51 -3.64 -4.31
CA VAL A 158 -9.32 -4.88 -5.07
C VAL A 158 -7.86 -5.35 -5.00
N GLY A 159 -6.91 -4.44 -5.20
CA GLY A 159 -5.48 -4.73 -5.06
C GLY A 159 -5.13 -5.25 -3.67
N GLY A 160 -5.64 -4.61 -2.61
CA GLY A 160 -5.45 -5.07 -1.23
C GLY A 160 -5.99 -6.49 -1.00
N ILE A 161 -7.19 -6.79 -1.50
CA ILE A 161 -7.79 -8.13 -1.39
C ILE A 161 -6.93 -9.17 -2.10
N THR A 162 -6.41 -8.88 -3.30
CA THR A 162 -5.56 -9.81 -4.04
C THR A 162 -4.23 -10.08 -3.32
N ILE A 163 -3.61 -9.06 -2.71
CA ILE A 163 -2.39 -9.21 -1.91
C ILE A 163 -2.65 -10.11 -0.69
N VAL A 164 -3.74 -9.87 0.04
CA VAL A 164 -4.12 -10.69 1.21
C VAL A 164 -4.37 -12.14 0.79
N GLY A 165 -5.09 -12.36 -0.31
CA GLY A 165 -5.33 -13.70 -0.86
C GLY A 165 -4.03 -14.44 -1.20
N ALA A 166 -3.08 -13.73 -1.83
CA ALA A 166 -1.76 -14.28 -2.17
C ALA A 166 -0.98 -14.70 -0.90
N MET A 167 -0.99 -13.86 0.14
CA MET A 167 -0.29 -14.12 1.40
C MET A 167 -0.91 -15.27 2.21
N VAL A 168 -2.24 -15.40 2.22
CA VAL A 168 -2.93 -16.51 2.88
C VAL A 168 -2.65 -17.84 2.17
N GLY A 169 -2.65 -17.83 0.83
CA GLY A 169 -2.30 -19.00 0.03
C GLY A 169 -0.85 -19.46 0.22
N ALA A 170 0.08 -18.53 0.47
CA ALA A 170 1.50 -18.84 0.65
C ALA A 170 1.85 -19.46 2.02
N LYS A 171 0.92 -19.43 2.99
CA LYS A 171 1.10 -20.02 4.33
C LYS A 171 0.60 -21.48 4.45
N ARG A 172 -0.12 -21.99 3.45
CA ARG A 172 -0.57 -23.39 3.38
C ARG A 172 0.41 -24.22 2.58
#